data_AF-A0A7X9SMC7-F1
#
_entry.id   AF-A0A7X9SMC7-F1
#
_cell.length_a   1.000
_cell.length_b   1.000
_cell.length_c   1.000
_cell.angle_alpha   90.00
_cell.angle_beta   90.00
_cell.angle_gamma   90.00
#
_symmetry.space_group_name_H-M   'P 1'
#
loop_
_entity.id
_entity.type
_entity.pdbx_description
1 polymer ?
#
loop_
_entity_poly.entity_id
_entity_poly.type
_entity_poly.pdbx_seq_one_letter_code
_entity_poly.pdbx_strand_id
1 'polypeptide(L)' 'MSQDELRKQINYLISYYGSTQQFIGKSIGVSRTTINLFIKGERNLATPVERKLIIFLKERIK' A
#
# COMPACT_ATOMS: atom_id res chain seq x y z
N MET A 1 -5.62 7.59 8.37
CA MET A 1 -4.52 8.00 7.47
C MET A 1 -5.15 8.44 6.18
N SER A 2 -4.63 9.50 5.56
CA SER A 2 -5.07 9.94 4.23
C SER A 2 -4.50 9.02 3.13
N GLN A 3 -5.06 9.11 1.92
CA GLN A 3 -4.55 8.38 0.75
C GLN A 3 -3.08 8.77 0.45
N ASP A 4 -2.70 10.02 0.69
CA ASP A 4 -1.31 10.47 0.50
C ASP A 4 -0.35 9.94 1.57
N GLU A 5 -0.78 9.86 2.82
CA GLU A 5 0.00 9.22 3.89
C GLU A 5 0.24 7.74 3.59
N LEU A 6 -0.79 7.06 3.09
CA LEU A 6 -0.69 5.66 2.67
C LEU A 6 0.30 5.47 1.52
N ARG A 7 0.31 6.36 0.51
CA ARG A 7 1.32 6.34 -0.56
C ARG A 7 2.72 6.49 -0.01
N LYS A 8 2.93 7.44 0.91
CA LYS A 8 4.23 7.66 1.55
C LYS A 8 4.70 6.42 2.31
N GLN A 9 3.80 5.79 3.08
CA GLN A 9 4.15 4.58 3.83
C GLN A 9 4.42 3.37 2.94
N ILE A 10 3.67 3.18 1.85
CA ILE A 10 3.99 2.14 0.87
C ILE A 10 5.37 2.38 0.26
N ASN A 11 5.65 3.61 -0.17
CA ASN A 11 6.95 3.94 -0.76
C ASN A 11 8.09 3.72 0.24
N TYR A 12 7.88 4.06 1.51
CA TYR A 12 8.82 3.75 2.58
C TYR A 12 9.04 2.24 2.76
N LEU A 13 7.96 1.45 2.75
CA LEU A 13 8.06 -0.01 2.86
C LEU A 13 8.85 -0.63 1.69
N ILE A 14 8.66 -0.09 0.49
CA ILE A 14 9.38 -0.54 -0.72
C ILE A 14 10.85 -0.13 -0.65
N SER A 15 11.16 1.13 -0.32
CA SER A 15 12.53 1.66 -0.37
C SER A 15 13.39 1.19 0.80
N TYR A 16 12.84 1.12 2.00
CA TYR A 16 13.59 0.80 3.22
C TYR A 16 13.67 -0.71 3.49
N TYR A 17 12.54 -1.42 3.35
CA TYR A 17 12.47 -2.86 3.64
C TYR A 17 12.60 -3.74 2.40
N GLY A 18 12.73 -3.16 1.19
CA GLY A 18 12.82 -3.92 -0.05
C GLY A 18 11.52 -4.68 -0.40
N SER A 19 10.38 -4.29 0.17
CA SER A 19 9.11 -4.95 -0.12
C SER A 19 8.67 -4.72 -1.56
N THR A 20 8.07 -5.74 -2.18
CA THR A 20 7.56 -5.60 -3.56
C THR A 20 6.09 -5.20 -3.60
N GLN A 21 5.69 -4.48 -4.64
CA GLN A 21 4.27 -4.16 -4.88
C GLN A 21 3.39 -5.42 -4.97
N GLN A 22 3.96 -6.53 -5.47
CA GLN A 22 3.25 -7.80 -5.58
C GLN A 22 3.01 -8.43 -4.20
N PHE A 23 3.99 -8.38 -3.31
CA PHE A 23 3.85 -8.83 -1.93
C PHE A 23 2.76 -8.03 -1.21
N ILE A 24 2.85 -6.69 -1.25
CA ILE A 24 1.87 -5.79 -0.63
C ILE A 24 0.46 -6.07 -1.17
N GLY A 25 0.32 -6.16 -2.50
CA GLY A 25 -0.96 -6.47 -3.14
C GLY A 25 -1.55 -7.80 -2.67
N LYS A 26 -0.74 -8.87 -2.65
CA LYS A 26 -1.17 -10.19 -2.19
C LYS A 26 -1.61 -10.16 -0.72
N SER A 27 -0.89 -9.44 0.14
CA SER A 27 -1.21 -9.32 1.57
C SER A 27 -2.56 -8.64 1.83
N ILE A 28 -2.97 -7.69 0.98
CA ILE A 28 -4.25 -6.97 1.16
C ILE A 28 -5.35 -7.43 0.19
N GLY A 29 -5.08 -8.45 -0.63
CA GLY A 29 -6.03 -9.05 -1.56
C GLY A 29 -6.32 -8.20 -2.80
N VAL A 30 -5.32 -7.51 -3.34
CA VAL A 30 -5.43 -6.75 -4.60
C VAL A 30 -4.28 -7.08 -5.56
N SER A 31 -4.47 -6.74 -6.84
CA SER A 31 -3.44 -6.95 -7.85
C SER A 31 -2.23 -6.03 -7.64
N ARG A 32 -1.04 -6.46 -8.09
CA ARG A 32 0.15 -5.60 -8.19
C ARG A 32 -0.16 -4.30 -8.95
N THR A 33 -0.93 -4.39 -10.02
CA THR A 33 -1.33 -3.24 -10.84
C THR A 33 -2.12 -2.21 -10.03
N THR A 34 -3.02 -2.66 -9.15
CA THR A 34 -3.77 -1.78 -8.23
C THR A 34 -2.82 -0.99 -7.34
N ILE A 35 -1.81 -1.64 -6.77
CA ILE A 35 -0.79 -0.98 -5.95
C ILE A 35 0.03 0.02 -6.77
N ASN A 36 0.44 -0.36 -7.98
CA ASN A 36 1.21 0.50 -8.88
C ASN A 36 0.44 1.79 -9.24
N LEU A 37 -0.83 1.67 -9.65
CA LEU A 37 -1.69 2.82 -9.97
C LEU A 37 -1.90 3.72 -8.73
N PHE A 38 -2.03 3.11 -7.55
CA PHE A 38 -2.21 3.85 -6.31
C PHE A 38 -0.97 4.66 -5.93
N ILE A 39 0.22 4.04 -5.98
CA ILE A 39 1.50 4.70 -5.69
C ILE A 39 1.73 5.89 -6.62
N LYS A 40 1.42 5.74 -7.91
CA LYS A 40 1.55 6.80 -8.91
C LYS A 40 0.54 7.94 -8.79
N GLY A 41 -0.46 7.80 -7.90
CA GLY A 41 -1.54 8.78 -7.77
C GLY A 41 -2.59 8.72 -8.88
N GLU A 42 -2.50 7.75 -9.79
CA GLU A 42 -3.43 7.58 -10.90
C GLU A 42 -4.81 7.08 -10.43
N ARG A 43 -4.88 6.41 -9.26
CA ARG A 43 -6.12 5.90 -8.68
C ARG A 43 -6.09 5.91 -7.15
N ASN A 44 -7.21 6.24 -6.49
CA ASN A 44 -7.38 6.05 -5.04
C ASN A 44 -7.85 4.63 -4.70
N LEU A 45 -7.53 4.16 -3.51
CA LEU A 45 -8.03 2.88 -3.00
C LEU A 45 -9.47 3.04 -2.49
N ALA A 46 -10.32 2.05 -2.76
CA ALA A 46 -11.64 1.98 -2.15
C ALA A 46 -11.50 1.73 -0.63
N THR A 47 -12.42 2.27 0.16
CA THR A 47 -12.39 2.21 1.63
C THR A 47 -12.12 0.82 2.22
N PRO A 48 -12.68 -0.30 1.70
CA PRO A 48 -12.36 -1.63 2.22
C PRO A 48 -10.89 -2.02 2.02
N VAL A 49 -10.30 -1.66 0.88
CA VAL A 49 -8.89 -1.93 0.55
C VAL A 49 -7.98 -1.02 1.38
N GLU A 50 -8.37 0.24 1.54
CA GLU A 50 -7.68 1.21 2.38
C GLU A 50 -7.53 0.69 3.82
N ARG A 51 -8.62 0.19 4.42
CA ARG A 51 -8.58 -0.39 5.78
C ARG A 51 -7.62 -1.56 5.90
N LYS A 52 -7.62 -2.47 4.91
CA LYS A 52 -6.67 -3.59 4.88
C LYS A 52 -5.22 -3.12 4.79
N LEU A 53 -4.96 -2.11 3.95
CA LEU A 53 -3.63 -1.50 3.83
C LEU A 53 -3.19 -0.83 5.14
N ILE A 54 -4.08 -0.10 5.82
CA ILE A 54 -3.78 0.53 7.11
C ILE A 54 -3.34 -0.52 8.14
N ILE A 55 -4.07 -1.63 8.25
CA ILE A 55 -3.74 -2.71 9.18
C ILE A 55 -2.38 -3.32 8.82
N PHE A 56 -2.19 -3.69 7.55
CA PHE A 56 -0.93 -4.24 7.05
C PHE A 56 0.27 -3.35 7.33
N LEU A 57 0.15 -2.04 7.12
CA LEU A 57 1.25 -1.09 7.36
C LEU A 57 1.58 -0.97 8.85
N LYS A 58 0.56 -0.91 9.73
CA LYS A 58 0.76 -0.86 11.19
C LYS A 58 1.47 -2.10 11.75
N GLU A 59 1.28 -3.26 11.14
CA GLU A 59 1.94 -4.50 11.55
C GLU A 59 3.42 -4.57 11.11
N ARG A 60 3.80 -3.79 10.09
CA ARG A 60 5.11 -3.90 9.42
C ARG A 60 6.04 -2.73 9.72
N ILE A 61 5.48 -1.54 9.90
CA ILE A 61 6.22 -0.31 10.19
C ILE A 61 6.08 -0.06 11.70
N LYS A 62 7.19 -0.23 12.44
CA LYS A 62 7.29 0.07 13.87
C LYS A 62 8.04 1.37 14.08
#